data_AF-A0A521GP13-F1
#
_entry.id   AF-A0A521GP13-F1
#
_cell.length_a   1.000
_cell.length_b   1.000
_cell.length_c   1.000
_cell.angle_alpha   90.00
_cell.angle_beta   90.00
_cell.angle_gamma   90.00
#
_symmetry.space_group_name_H-M   'P 1'
#
loop_
_entity.id
_entity.type
_entity.pdbx_description
1 polymer ?
#
loop_
_entity_poly.entity_id
_entity_poly.type
_entity_poly.pdbx_seq_one_letter_code
_entity_poly.pdbx_strand_id
1 'polypeptide(L)'
;MADYATKEDLEQLRSDIRQDIQDAVTAATEQTINDLSEVIQQLAFSMSEQIREVKVEIADLRASIDRLTNTMDKFAARLDAQELEAAAQDARFARLLDWAREVSKKTGIPLKDL
;
A
#
# COMPACT_ATOMS: atom_id res chain seq x y z
N MET A 1 46.22 7.17 72.05
CA MET A 1 45.73 8.48 71.59
C MET A 1 44.81 8.19 70.44
N ALA A 2 43.54 8.56 70.54
CA ALA A 2 42.62 8.37 69.43
C ALA A 2 42.98 9.40 68.35
N ASP A 3 43.33 8.88 67.17
CA ASP A 3 43.66 9.65 65.99
C ASP A 3 42.34 10.16 65.42
N TYR A 4 42.02 11.43 65.68
CA TYR A 4 40.75 12.03 65.26
C TYR A 4 40.99 12.84 63.99
N ALA A 5 40.17 12.58 62.97
CA ALA A 5 40.15 13.36 61.74
C ALA A 5 39.93 14.85 62.04
N THR A 6 40.73 15.69 61.41
CA THR A 6 40.60 17.14 61.50
C THR A 6 39.38 17.61 60.70
N LYS A 7 38.91 18.83 60.98
CA LYS A 7 37.84 19.45 60.20
C LYS A 7 38.20 19.57 58.70
N GLU A 8 39.49 19.74 58.41
CA GLU A 8 40.02 19.82 57.05
C GLU A 8 39.90 18.48 56.32
N ASP A 9 40.21 17.37 57.00
CA ASP A 9 40.03 16.02 56.46
C ASP A 9 38.55 15.73 56.12
N LEU A 10 37.62 16.25 56.94
CA LEU A 10 36.18 16.10 56.69
C LEU A 10 35.69 16.94 55.49
N GLU A 11 36.22 18.16 55.30
CA GLU A 11 35.88 18.98 54.13
C GLU A 11 36.49 18.41 52.85
N GLN A 12 37.70 17.86 52.93
CA GLN A 12 38.34 17.19 51.81
C GLN A 12 37.56 15.93 51.39
N LEU A 13 37.22 15.06 52.36
CA LEU A 13 36.38 13.89 52.11
C LEU A 13 35.03 14.26 51.49
N ARG A 14 34.41 15.36 51.93
CA ARG A 14 33.16 15.85 51.36
C ARG A 14 33.33 16.32 49.91
N SER A 15 34.44 16.99 49.60
CA SER A 15 34.76 17.42 48.25
C SER A 15 34.96 16.23 47.33
N ASP A 16 35.74 15.24 47.77
CA ASP A 16 36.05 14.02 47.02
C ASP A 16 34.77 13.22 46.75
N ILE A 17 33.92 13.03 47.77
CA ILE A 17 32.62 12.36 47.60
C ILE A 17 31.74 13.11 46.58
N ARG A 18 31.71 14.45 46.61
CA ARG A 18 30.92 15.23 45.64
C ARG A 18 31.47 15.05 44.23
N GLN A 19 32.78 15.02 44.06
CA GLN A 19 33.43 14.80 42.78
C GLN A 19 33.12 13.40 42.23
N ASP A 20 33.28 12.36 43.06
CA ASP A 20 32.98 10.97 42.69
C ASP A 20 31.51 10.80 42.27
N ILE A 21 30.58 11.43 42.99
CA ILE A 21 29.16 11.42 42.63
C ILE A 21 28.94 12.11 41.28
N GLN A 22 29.58 13.26 41.04
CA GLN A 22 29.44 13.99 39.80
C GLN A 22 30.00 13.19 38.60
N ASP A 23 31.13 12.53 38.79
CA ASP A 23 31.75 11.69 37.76
C ASP A 23 30.90 10.45 37.47
N ALA A 24 30.39 9.78 38.51
CA ALA A 24 29.49 8.64 38.35
C ALA A 24 28.17 9.01 37.65
N VAL A 25 27.57 10.15 38.00
CA VAL A 25 26.35 10.65 37.35
C VAL A 25 26.60 11.01 35.90
N THR A 26 27.74 11.64 35.59
CA THR A 26 28.11 12.01 34.22
C THR A 26 28.30 10.76 33.38
N ALA A 27 29.07 9.78 33.86
CA ALA A 27 29.28 8.51 33.18
C ALA A 27 27.96 7.75 32.93
N ALA A 28 27.08 7.66 33.94
CA ALA A 28 25.78 7.01 33.79
C ALA A 28 24.88 7.74 32.77
N THR A 29 24.94 9.07 32.74
CA THR A 29 24.19 9.89 31.78
C THR A 29 24.70 9.69 30.36
N GLU A 30 26.02 9.72 30.15
CA GLU A 30 26.65 9.47 28.85
C GLU A 30 26.34 8.07 28.33
N GLN A 31 26.43 7.06 29.19
CA GLN A 31 26.07 5.68 28.83
C GLN A 31 24.61 5.59 28.41
N THR A 32 23.68 6.16 29.21
CA THR A 32 22.25 6.16 28.87
C THR A 32 21.99 6.86 27.53
N ILE A 33 22.66 7.98 27.26
CA ILE A 33 22.54 8.71 26.00
C ILE A 33 23.04 7.86 24.82
N ASN A 34 24.16 7.15 24.99
CA ASN A 34 24.72 6.29 23.96
C ASN A 34 23.79 5.10 23.66
N ASP A 35 23.29 4.43 24.70
CA ASP A 35 22.36 3.30 24.56
C ASP A 35 21.07 3.73 23.86
N LEU A 36 20.50 4.88 24.26
CA LEU A 36 19.32 5.45 23.60
C LEU A 36 19.61 5.84 22.15
N SER A 37 20.79 6.39 21.87
CA SER A 37 21.20 6.76 20.51
C SER A 37 21.30 5.52 19.62
N GLU A 38 21.81 4.41 20.14
CA GLU A 38 21.87 3.14 19.41
C GLU A 38 20.47 2.60 19.10
N VAL A 39 19.58 2.56 20.10
CA VAL A 39 18.19 2.12 19.91
C VAL A 39 17.46 2.98 18.87
N ILE A 40 17.65 4.31 18.93
CA ILE A 40 17.05 5.23 17.97
C ILE A 40 17.59 4.99 16.55
N GLN A 41 18.89 4.74 16.39
CA GLN A 41 19.47 4.44 15.07
C GLN A 41 18.94 3.12 14.50
N GLN A 42 18.85 2.07 15.33
CA GLN A 42 18.29 0.79 14.92
C GLN A 42 16.82 0.91 14.52
N LEU A 43 16.03 1.64 15.32
CA LEU A 43 14.62 1.91 15.02
C LEU A 43 14.47 2.70 13.72
N ALA A 44 15.23 3.77 13.53
CA ALA A 44 15.19 4.59 12.32
C ALA A 44 15.54 3.78 11.07
N PHE A 45 16.55 2.89 11.16
CA PHE A 45 16.92 2.00 10.08
C PHE A 45 15.79 1.01 9.75
N SER A 46 15.24 0.34 10.77
CA SER A 46 14.14 -0.61 10.60
C SER A 46 12.88 0.04 10.00
N MET A 47 12.50 1.23 10.50
CA MET A 47 11.37 1.99 9.96
C MET A 47 11.61 2.41 8.51
N SER A 48 12.83 2.82 8.17
CA SER A 48 13.18 3.19 6.79
C SER A 48 13.01 2.01 5.82
N GLU A 49 13.41 0.82 6.24
CA GLU A 49 13.25 -0.42 5.45
C GLU A 49 11.77 -0.76 5.26
N GLN A 50 10.99 -0.78 6.35
CA GLN A 50 9.55 -1.07 6.28
C GLN A 50 8.80 -0.05 5.42
N ILE A 51 9.13 1.24 5.53
CA ILE A 51 8.54 2.29 4.68
C ILE A 51 8.87 2.05 3.21
N ARG A 52 10.08 1.57 2.89
CA ARG A 52 10.47 1.26 1.52
C ARG A 52 9.68 0.08 0.98
N GLU A 53 9.57 -0.99 1.75
CA GLU A 53 8.79 -2.18 1.38
C GLU A 53 7.32 -1.84 1.12
N VAL A 54 6.68 -1.12 2.04
CA VAL A 54 5.29 -0.66 1.89
C VAL A 54 5.12 0.21 0.64
N LYS A 55 6.08 1.07 0.30
CA LYS A 55 6.01 1.88 -0.94
C LYS A 55 6.04 1.01 -2.19
N VAL A 56 6.84 -0.05 -2.20
CA VAL A 56 6.92 -1.00 -3.33
C VAL A 56 5.60 -1.75 -3.45
N GLU A 57 5.07 -2.29 -2.36
CA GLU A 57 3.78 -3.01 -2.36
C GLU A 57 2.63 -2.11 -2.84
N ILE A 58 2.59 -0.84 -2.41
CA ILE A 58 1.59 0.13 -2.88
C ILE A 58 1.71 0.37 -4.39
N ALA A 59 2.94 0.45 -4.92
CA ALA A 59 3.16 0.64 -6.36
C ALA A 59 2.67 -0.59 -7.15
N ASP A 60 2.96 -1.79 -6.68
CA ASP A 60 2.53 -3.04 -7.31
C ASP A 60 1.00 -3.20 -7.26
N LEU A 61 0.36 -2.85 -6.14
CA LEU A 61 -1.09 -2.85 -6.00
C LEU A 61 -1.74 -1.88 -6.98
N ARG A 62 -1.20 -0.66 -7.13
CA ARG A 62 -1.68 0.31 -8.12
C ARG A 62 -1.60 -0.25 -9.53
N ALA A 63 -0.45 -0.82 -9.91
CA ALA A 63 -0.28 -1.44 -11.23
C ALA A 63 -1.22 -2.64 -11.44
N SER A 64 -1.57 -3.39 -10.39
CA SER A 64 -2.56 -4.47 -10.45
C SER A 64 -3.97 -3.93 -10.69
N ILE A 65 -4.37 -2.89 -9.96
CA ILE A 65 -5.67 -2.22 -10.10
C ILE A 65 -5.82 -1.62 -11.50
N ASP A 66 -4.79 -0.97 -12.03
CA ASP A 66 -4.82 -0.41 -13.38
C ASP A 66 -5.03 -1.51 -14.44
N ARG A 67 -4.35 -2.65 -14.29
CA ARG A 67 -4.53 -3.82 -15.19
C ARG A 67 -5.92 -4.41 -15.10
N LEU A 68 -6.47 -4.52 -13.89
CA LEU A 68 -7.82 -5.02 -13.67
C LEU A 68 -8.85 -4.09 -14.31
N THR A 69 -8.72 -2.78 -14.10
CA THR A 69 -9.61 -1.76 -14.65
C THR A 69 -9.60 -1.80 -16.18
N ASN A 70 -8.42 -1.82 -16.80
CA ASN A 70 -8.28 -1.96 -18.25
C ASN A 70 -8.89 -3.27 -18.78
N THR A 71 -8.85 -4.34 -18.00
CA THR A 71 -9.46 -5.61 -18.36
C THR A 71 -10.99 -5.52 -18.28
N MET A 72 -11.53 -4.91 -17.23
CA MET A 72 -12.96 -4.64 -17.09
C MET A 72 -13.49 -3.76 -18.22
N ASP A 73 -12.78 -2.71 -18.60
CA ASP A 73 -13.16 -1.83 -19.71
C ASP A 73 -13.24 -2.60 -21.04
N LYS A 74 -12.28 -3.50 -21.29
CA LYS A 74 -12.32 -4.38 -22.46
C LYS A 74 -13.48 -5.37 -22.42
N PHE A 75 -13.82 -5.90 -21.25
CA PHE A 75 -14.99 -6.75 -21.09
C PHE A 75 -16.29 -5.99 -21.37
N ALA A 76 -16.44 -4.77 -20.84
CA ALA A 76 -17.58 -3.91 -21.12
C ALA A 76 -17.70 -3.61 -22.62
N ALA A 77 -16.59 -3.18 -23.26
CA ALA A 77 -16.58 -2.91 -24.70
C ALA A 77 -16.94 -4.12 -25.56
N ARG A 78 -16.55 -5.33 -25.15
CA ARG A 78 -16.95 -6.57 -25.83
C ARG A 78 -18.43 -6.88 -25.67
N LEU A 79 -19.00 -6.58 -24.50
CA LEU A 79 -20.42 -6.76 -24.23
C LEU A 79 -21.24 -5.79 -25.09
N ASP A 80 -20.88 -4.52 -25.11
CA ASP A 80 -21.51 -3.49 -25.96
C ASP A 80 -21.44 -3.89 -27.45
N ALA A 81 -20.30 -4.42 -27.90
CA ALA A 81 -20.14 -4.89 -29.27
C ALA A 81 -21.06 -6.08 -29.59
N GLN A 82 -21.26 -7.00 -28.64
CA GLN A 82 -22.18 -8.13 -28.81
C GLN A 82 -23.64 -7.67 -28.87
N GLU A 83 -24.04 -6.72 -28.02
CA GLU A 83 -25.40 -6.15 -28.06
C GLU A 83 -25.66 -5.42 -29.39
N LEU A 84 -24.68 -4.66 -29.88
CA LEU A 84 -24.77 -4.00 -31.18
C LEU A 84 -24.88 -5.01 -32.32
N GLU A 85 -24.10 -6.10 -32.28
CA GLU A 85 -24.17 -7.16 -33.29
C GLU A 85 -25.52 -7.87 -33.28
N ALA A 86 -26.06 -8.19 -32.09
CA ALA A 86 -27.38 -8.79 -31.96
C ALA A 86 -28.47 -7.89 -32.56
N ALA A 87 -28.47 -6.60 -32.22
CA ALA A 87 -29.40 -5.63 -32.81
C ALA A 87 -29.27 -5.52 -34.35
N ALA A 88 -28.03 -5.60 -34.87
CA ALA A 88 -27.79 -5.59 -36.30
C ALA A 88 -28.28 -6.89 -36.98
N GLN A 89 -28.12 -8.04 -36.34
CA GLN A 89 -28.64 -9.33 -36.82
C GLN A 89 -30.17 -9.31 -36.86
N ASP A 90 -30.83 -8.82 -35.82
CA ASP A 90 -32.29 -8.68 -35.77
C ASP A 90 -32.81 -7.78 -36.90
N ALA A 91 -32.16 -6.64 -37.13
CA ALA A 91 -32.52 -5.73 -38.20
C ALA A 91 -32.31 -6.33 -39.61
N ARG A 92 -31.32 -7.21 -39.78
CA ARG A 92 -31.09 -7.94 -41.03
C ARG A 92 -32.16 -9.03 -41.22
N PHE A 93 -32.47 -9.77 -40.16
CA PHE A 93 -33.49 -10.80 -40.19
C PHE A 93 -34.87 -10.21 -40.52
N ALA A 94 -35.23 -9.08 -39.92
CA ALA A 94 -36.46 -8.36 -40.24
C ALA A 94 -36.56 -8.01 -41.75
N ARG A 95 -35.47 -7.49 -42.35
CA ARG A 95 -35.44 -7.21 -43.80
C ARG A 95 -35.56 -8.46 -44.66
N LEU A 96 -34.94 -9.57 -44.25
CA LEU A 96 -35.06 -10.85 -44.94
C LEU A 96 -36.49 -11.40 -44.87
N LEU A 97 -37.15 -11.27 -43.72
CA LEU A 97 -38.55 -11.63 -43.55
C LEU A 97 -39.45 -10.79 -44.46
N ASP A 98 -39.22 -9.48 -44.54
CA ASP A 98 -39.99 -8.60 -45.42
C ASP A 98 -39.77 -8.93 -46.90
N TRP A 99 -38.52 -9.15 -47.32
CA TRP A 99 -38.21 -9.62 -48.66
C TRP A 99 -38.88 -10.97 -48.96
N ALA A 100 -38.82 -11.93 -48.04
CA ALA A 100 -39.46 -13.23 -48.22
C ALA A 100 -40.98 -13.11 -48.37
N ARG A 101 -41.62 -12.24 -47.58
CA ARG A 101 -43.06 -11.93 -47.70
C ARG A 101 -43.38 -11.32 -49.07
N GLU A 102 -42.56 -10.42 -49.59
CA GLU A 102 -42.74 -9.85 -50.93
C GLU A 102 -42.60 -10.91 -52.04
N VAL A 103 -41.60 -11.79 -51.94
CA VAL A 103 -41.40 -12.89 -52.89
C VAL A 103 -42.58 -13.86 -52.85
N SER A 104 -43.04 -14.25 -51.65
CA SER A 104 -44.22 -15.11 -51.46
C SER A 104 -45.48 -14.53 -52.11
N LYS A 105 -45.74 -13.23 -51.94
CA LYS A 105 -46.86 -12.54 -52.61
C LYS A 105 -46.76 -12.60 -54.14
N LYS A 106 -45.54 -12.52 -54.70
CA LYS A 106 -45.33 -12.55 -56.16
C LYS A 106 -45.39 -13.96 -56.75
N THR A 107 -44.95 -14.98 -56.01
CA THR A 107 -44.86 -16.36 -56.50
C THR A 107 -46.08 -17.21 -56.13
N GLY A 108 -46.90 -16.77 -55.17
CA GLY A 108 -48.04 -17.53 -54.65
C GLY A 108 -47.64 -18.72 -53.76
N ILE A 109 -46.35 -18.89 -53.48
CA ILE A 109 -45.86 -19.92 -52.56
C ILE A 109 -46.00 -19.39 -51.13
N PRO A 110 -46.83 -20.01 -50.27
CA PRO A 110 -47.00 -19.52 -48.90
C PRO A 110 -45.76 -19.78 -48.06
N LEU A 111 -45.34 -18.75 -47.30
CA LEU A 111 -44.39 -18.90 -46.20
C LEU A 111 -45.07 -19.68 -45.08
N LYS A 112 -44.61 -20.91 -44.83
CA LYS A 112 -45.03 -21.71 -43.69
C LYS A 112 -44.18 -21.37 -42.47
N ASP A 113 -44.83 -21.31 -41.31
CA ASP A 113 -44.23 -21.15 -39.98
C ASP A 113 -43.29 -19.95 -39.82
N LEU A 114 -43.88 -18.76 -39.67
CA LEU A 114 -43.25 -17.58 -39.07
C LEU A 114 -43.43 -17.60 -37.56
#